data_AF-A0A933MRQ8-F1
#
_entry.id   AF-A0A933MRQ8-F1
#
_cell.length_a   1.000
_cell.length_b   1.000
_cell.length_c   1.000
_cell.angle_alpha   90.00
_cell.angle_beta   90.00
_cell.angle_gamma   90.00
#
_symmetry.space_group_name_H-M   'P 1'
#
loop_
_entity.id
_entity.type
_entity.pdbx_description
1 polymer ?
#
loop_
_entity_poly.entity_id
_entity_poly.type
_entity_poly.pdbx_seq_one_letter_code
_entity_poly.pdbx_strand_id
1 'polypeptide(L)'
;MEVVILTGHGTDKDEAEVLKLGASALLKKPVDIDELTRAFRKEKLKVLLVDDEKEFVESLSERLELRNLSAEIAYNGEEALRTLKKGQPDVMVLDLRMPGIDGIEVLRKVRKDHPDVAVVILSGHGTEKDQKEAMRLGASAYLKKPVDVDQLVGTLHKVWNRLKKSKKAVDTLLMAAALSQAGEPGLAQEAMADLLDEEDEGRGTGRS
;
A
#
# COMPACT_ATOMS: atom_id res chain seq x y z
N MET A 1 13.86 0.54 -18.37
CA MET A 1 13.46 1.78 -19.09
C MET A 1 11.96 1.87 -18.94
N GLU A 2 11.43 2.91 -18.28
CA GLU A 2 9.97 3.10 -18.19
C GLU A 2 9.44 3.59 -19.54
N VAL A 3 8.33 3.01 -19.98
CA VAL A 3 7.69 3.32 -21.27
C VAL A 3 6.26 3.72 -20.99
N VAL A 4 5.92 4.99 -21.18
CA VAL A 4 4.53 5.47 -21.19
C VAL A 4 4.11 5.62 -22.65
N ILE A 5 3.01 5.01 -23.05
CA ILE A 5 2.50 5.06 -24.43
C ILE A 5 1.47 6.17 -24.55
N LEU A 6 1.56 6.99 -25.60
CA LEU A 6 0.61 8.06 -25.88
C LEU A 6 -0.19 7.72 -27.15
N THR A 7 -1.51 7.57 -27.05
CA THR A 7 -2.38 7.20 -28.18
C THR A 7 -3.39 8.28 -28.54
N GLY A 8 -3.71 8.43 -29.83
CA GLY A 8 -4.78 9.31 -30.33
C GLY A 8 -6.14 8.62 -30.52
N HIS A 9 -6.17 7.29 -30.46
CA HIS A 9 -7.37 6.44 -30.50
C HIS A 9 -7.02 5.14 -29.78
N GLY A 10 -7.66 4.86 -28.65
CA GLY A 10 -7.44 3.65 -27.87
C GLY A 10 -8.70 3.25 -27.11
N THR A 11 -9.05 1.99 -27.22
CA THR A 11 -10.08 1.29 -26.45
C THR A 11 -9.46 0.68 -25.19
N ASP A 12 -10.28 0.29 -24.20
CA ASP A 12 -9.76 -0.30 -22.94
C ASP A 12 -9.02 -1.63 -23.18
N LYS A 13 -9.29 -2.30 -24.31
CA LYS A 13 -8.51 -3.46 -24.76
C LYS A 13 -7.06 -3.13 -25.06
N ASP A 14 -6.78 -1.94 -25.59
CA ASP A 14 -5.44 -1.52 -25.95
C ASP A 14 -4.58 -1.28 -24.69
N GLU A 15 -5.19 -0.83 -23.59
CA GLU A 15 -4.51 -0.60 -22.32
C GLU A 15 -4.00 -1.90 -21.67
N ALA A 16 -4.86 -2.92 -21.61
CA ALA A 16 -4.48 -4.20 -21.03
C ALA A 16 -3.35 -4.91 -21.81
N GLU A 17 -3.27 -4.68 -23.13
CA GLU A 17 -2.22 -5.26 -23.98
C GLU A 17 -0.89 -4.54 -23.80
N VAL A 18 -0.88 -3.21 -23.76
CA VAL A 18 0.36 -2.45 -23.59
C VAL A 18 0.97 -2.60 -22.20
N LEU A 19 0.15 -2.75 -21.16
CA LEU A 19 0.62 -3.06 -19.82
C LEU A 19 1.30 -4.44 -19.76
N LYS A 20 0.80 -5.44 -20.50
CA LYS A 20 1.45 -6.76 -20.63
C LYS A 20 2.79 -6.70 -21.36
N LEU A 21 2.93 -5.76 -22.29
CA LEU A 21 4.18 -5.51 -23.02
C LEU A 21 5.21 -4.70 -22.21
N GLY A 22 4.89 -4.35 -20.97
CA GLY A 22 5.80 -3.66 -20.06
C GLY A 22 5.72 -2.13 -20.12
N ALA A 23 4.71 -1.57 -20.78
CA ALA A 23 4.39 -0.16 -20.64
C ALA A 23 3.97 0.12 -19.19
N SER A 24 4.37 1.26 -18.67
CA SER A 24 4.03 1.73 -17.32
C SER A 24 2.67 2.42 -17.27
N ALA A 25 2.19 2.95 -18.41
CA ALA A 25 0.85 3.50 -18.59
C ALA A 25 0.52 3.72 -20.09
N LEU A 26 -0.76 3.88 -20.41
CA LEU A 26 -1.28 4.35 -21.70
C LEU A 26 -2.06 5.65 -21.48
N LEU A 27 -1.68 6.74 -22.14
CA LEU A 27 -2.37 8.04 -22.03
C LEU A 27 -2.96 8.47 -23.36
N LYS A 28 -4.16 9.06 -23.34
CA LYS A 28 -4.86 9.55 -24.54
C LYS A 28 -4.41 10.97 -24.87
N LYS A 29 -4.28 11.29 -26.16
CA LYS A 29 -4.01 12.65 -26.64
C LYS A 29 -5.32 13.45 -26.75
N PRO A 30 -5.31 14.75 -26.42
CA PRO A 30 -4.18 15.53 -25.89
C PRO A 30 -3.81 15.12 -24.46
N VAL A 31 -2.51 15.00 -24.19
CA VAL A 31 -2.01 14.47 -22.91
C VAL A 31 -1.82 15.61 -21.92
N ASP A 32 -2.41 15.47 -20.74
CA ASP A 32 -2.21 16.37 -19.62
C ASP A 32 -0.81 16.14 -18.98
N ILE A 33 -0.09 17.23 -18.67
CA ILE A 33 1.28 17.16 -18.14
C ILE A 33 1.31 16.51 -16.74
N ASP A 34 0.29 16.73 -15.91
CA ASP A 34 0.18 16.11 -14.59
C ASP A 34 -0.18 14.63 -14.69
N GLU A 35 -0.98 14.26 -15.68
CA GLU A 35 -1.25 12.86 -16.03
C GLU A 35 0.01 12.14 -16.53
N LEU A 36 0.79 12.77 -17.43
CA LEU A 36 2.09 12.28 -17.88
C LEU A 36 3.07 12.11 -16.71
N THR A 37 3.14 13.10 -15.83
CA THR A 37 4.02 13.08 -14.65
C THR A 37 3.63 11.97 -13.69
N ARG A 38 2.33 11.70 -13.51
CA ARG A 38 1.83 10.56 -12.71
C ARG A 38 2.14 9.22 -13.36
N ALA A 39 1.98 9.11 -14.68
CA ALA A 39 2.30 7.90 -15.44
C ALA A 39 3.77 7.49 -15.36
N PHE A 40 4.69 8.47 -15.24
CA PHE A 40 6.12 8.23 -14.99
C PHE A 40 6.47 8.13 -13.49
N ARG A 41 5.56 8.48 -12.58
CA ARG A 41 5.73 8.23 -11.14
C ARG A 41 5.08 6.92 -10.79
N LYS A 42 5.80 5.81 -11.00
CA LYS A 42 5.47 4.57 -10.29
C LYS A 42 5.59 4.87 -8.80
N GLU A 43 4.46 5.01 -8.10
CA GLU A 43 4.48 5.15 -6.65
C GLU A 43 5.24 3.94 -6.10
N LYS A 44 6.42 4.16 -5.53
CA LYS A 44 7.12 3.11 -4.83
C LYS A 44 6.43 2.91 -3.49
N LEU A 45 6.05 1.69 -3.21
CA LEU A 45 5.54 1.30 -1.90
C LEU A 45 6.58 1.66 -0.83
N LYS A 46 6.23 2.57 0.09
CA LYS A 46 7.09 3.00 1.18
C LYS A 46 6.89 2.09 2.39
N VAL A 47 7.95 1.39 2.77
CA VAL A 47 7.96 0.43 3.86
C VAL A 47 8.84 0.97 4.98
N LEU A 48 8.34 0.92 6.22
CA LEU A 48 9.16 1.11 7.41
C LEU A 48 9.39 -0.25 8.06
N LEU A 49 10.63 -0.71 8.08
CA LEU A 49 11.04 -1.93 8.75
C LEU A 49 11.45 -1.61 10.19
N VAL A 50 10.87 -2.31 11.16
CA VAL A 50 11.08 -2.08 12.59
C VAL A 50 11.50 -3.38 13.27
N ASP A 51 12.78 -3.49 13.58
CA ASP A 51 13.40 -4.71 14.12
C ASP A 51 14.74 -4.37 14.79
N ASP A 52 15.03 -4.91 15.97
CA ASP A 52 16.31 -4.66 16.66
C ASP A 52 17.46 -5.54 16.11
N GLU A 53 17.14 -6.56 15.31
CA GLU A 53 18.12 -7.40 14.61
C GLU A 53 18.70 -6.67 13.38
N LYS A 54 19.75 -5.86 13.59
CA LYS A 54 20.36 -4.99 12.55
C LYS A 54 20.68 -5.70 11.23
N GLU A 55 21.38 -6.83 11.29
CA GLU A 55 21.78 -7.58 10.09
C GLU A 55 20.57 -8.08 9.30
N PHE A 56 19.51 -8.49 10.01
CA PHE A 56 18.27 -8.94 9.39
C PHE A 56 17.57 -7.79 8.67
N VAL A 57 17.40 -6.64 9.33
CA VAL A 57 16.66 -5.51 8.77
C VAL A 57 17.41 -4.84 7.62
N GLU A 58 18.73 -4.76 7.69
CA GLU A 58 19.58 -4.23 6.61
C GLU A 58 19.52 -5.15 5.38
N SER A 59 19.71 -6.47 5.56
CA SER A 59 19.59 -7.42 4.45
C SER A 59 18.18 -7.42 3.84
N LEU A 60 17.15 -7.29 4.67
CA LEU A 60 15.77 -7.23 4.18
C LEU A 60 15.52 -5.94 3.38
N SER A 61 16.00 -4.79 3.87
CA SER A 61 15.88 -3.50 3.19
C SER A 61 16.46 -3.56 1.77
N GLU A 62 17.69 -4.04 1.61
CA GLU A 62 18.33 -4.21 0.30
C GLU A 62 17.49 -5.09 -0.64
N ARG A 63 16.95 -6.21 -0.11
CA ARG A 63 16.12 -7.12 -0.91
C ARG A 63 14.78 -6.52 -1.31
N LEU A 64 14.22 -5.61 -0.52
CA LEU A 64 13.00 -4.86 -0.86
C LEU A 64 13.29 -3.78 -1.91
N GLU A 65 14.43 -3.08 -1.80
CA GLU A 65 14.86 -2.10 -2.80
C GLU A 65 15.10 -2.71 -4.18
N LEU A 66 15.72 -3.90 -4.23
CA LEU A 66 15.88 -4.68 -5.47
C LEU A 66 14.54 -5.05 -6.13
N ARG A 67 13.45 -5.06 -5.36
CA ARG A 67 12.08 -5.31 -5.82
C ARG A 67 11.27 -4.03 -6.05
N ASN A 68 11.94 -2.87 -6.07
CA ASN A 68 11.36 -1.55 -6.31
C ASN A 68 10.39 -1.05 -5.21
N LEU A 69 10.60 -1.50 -3.97
CA LEU A 69 10.00 -0.90 -2.77
C LEU A 69 10.99 0.10 -2.16
N SER A 70 10.49 1.15 -1.53
CA SER A 70 11.33 2.10 -0.78
C SER A 70 11.31 1.70 0.68
N ALA A 71 12.44 1.28 1.25
CA ALA A 71 12.52 0.84 2.64
C ALA A 71 13.26 1.86 3.52
N GLU A 72 12.68 2.21 4.66
CA GLU A 72 13.34 2.92 5.75
C GLU A 72 13.43 1.98 6.96
N ILE A 73 14.46 2.14 7.78
CA ILE A 73 14.76 1.25 8.91
C ILE A 73 14.59 2.00 10.23
N ALA A 74 14.07 1.30 11.24
CA ALA A 74 14.14 1.68 12.63
C ALA A 74 14.54 0.47 13.48
N TYR A 75 15.44 0.65 14.45
CA TYR A 75 16.01 -0.47 15.22
C TYR A 75 15.32 -0.69 16.58
N ASN A 76 14.23 0.02 16.87
CA ASN A 76 13.42 -0.10 18.09
C ASN A 76 12.11 0.67 17.93
N GLY A 77 11.20 0.48 18.89
CA GLY A 77 9.88 1.13 18.89
C GLY A 77 9.97 2.66 18.99
N GLU A 78 10.89 3.21 19.79
CA GLU A 78 11.06 4.66 19.95
C GLU A 78 11.51 5.33 18.65
N GLU A 79 12.44 4.69 17.93
CA GLU A 79 12.91 5.16 16.63
C GLU A 79 11.80 5.10 15.59
N ALA A 80 11.05 3.99 15.53
CA ALA A 80 9.91 3.86 14.61
C ALA A 80 8.89 4.99 14.82
N LEU A 81 8.54 5.29 16.08
CA LEU A 81 7.62 6.38 16.42
C LEU A 81 8.19 7.77 16.10
N ARG A 82 9.50 7.97 16.17
CA ARG A 82 10.14 9.22 15.71
C ARG A 82 10.11 9.33 14.19
N THR A 83 10.35 8.24 13.47
CA THR A 83 10.34 8.19 12.01
C THR A 83 8.95 8.52 11.46
N LEU A 84 7.89 7.95 12.05
CA LEU A 84 6.50 8.23 11.68
C LEU A 84 6.10 9.71 11.80
N LYS A 85 6.79 10.50 12.65
CA LYS A 85 6.56 11.95 12.75
C LYS A 85 7.20 12.75 11.63
N LYS A 86 8.23 12.20 10.97
CA LYS A 86 8.95 12.86 9.86
C LYS A 86 8.34 12.54 8.51
N GLY A 87 7.73 11.37 8.38
CA GLY A 87 7.06 10.93 7.16
C GLY A 87 6.17 9.73 7.42
N GLN A 88 5.19 9.53 6.55
CA GLN A 88 4.23 8.44 6.68
C GLN A 88 4.55 7.33 5.66
N PRO A 89 5.01 6.13 6.08
CA PRO A 89 5.12 4.98 5.21
C PRO A 89 3.72 4.46 4.86
N ASP A 90 3.61 3.75 3.75
CA ASP A 90 2.37 3.05 3.39
C ASP A 90 2.16 1.82 4.30
N VAL A 91 3.24 1.08 4.56
CA VAL A 91 3.23 -0.14 5.36
C VAL A 91 4.39 -0.16 6.33
N MET A 92 4.14 -0.52 7.58
CA MET A 92 5.15 -0.84 8.57
C MET A 92 5.27 -2.36 8.72
N VAL A 93 6.48 -2.90 8.67
CA VAL A 93 6.80 -4.27 9.10
C VAL A 93 7.37 -4.18 10.50
N LEU A 94 6.72 -4.82 11.47
CA LEU A 94 7.00 -4.63 12.89
C LEU A 94 7.28 -5.97 13.57
N ASP A 95 8.46 -6.09 14.20
CA ASP A 95 8.70 -7.16 15.16
C ASP A 95 8.01 -6.89 16.50
N LEU A 96 7.66 -7.97 17.22
CA LEU A 96 6.99 -7.89 18.51
C LEU A 96 7.92 -7.84 19.71
N ARG A 97 9.14 -8.36 19.59
CA ARG A 97 10.07 -8.58 20.69
C ARG A 97 11.32 -7.73 20.50
N MET A 98 11.18 -6.45 20.83
CA MET A 98 12.29 -5.51 20.84
C MET A 98 12.55 -5.00 22.26
N PRO A 99 13.79 -4.59 22.59
CA PRO A 99 14.10 -3.84 23.81
C PRO A 99 13.35 -2.50 23.87
N GLY A 100 13.03 -2.04 25.08
CA GLY A 100 12.33 -0.77 25.29
C GLY A 100 10.84 -0.92 25.08
N ILE A 101 10.28 -0.17 24.12
CA ILE A 101 8.87 -0.28 23.75
C ILE A 101 8.66 -1.53 22.89
N ASP A 102 7.80 -2.43 23.36
CA ASP A 102 7.46 -3.64 22.60
C ASP A 102 6.58 -3.35 21.36
N GLY A 103 6.55 -4.30 20.41
CA GLY A 103 5.82 -4.11 19.16
C GLY A 103 4.30 -4.03 19.32
N ILE A 104 3.72 -4.59 20.38
CA ILE A 104 2.27 -4.46 20.65
C ILE A 104 1.93 -3.03 21.07
N GLU A 105 2.77 -2.42 21.90
CA GLU A 105 2.63 -1.03 22.29
C GLU A 105 2.87 -0.08 21.11
N VAL A 106 3.88 -0.36 20.27
CA VAL A 106 4.07 0.38 19.00
C VAL A 106 2.82 0.28 18.14
N LEU A 107 2.31 -0.93 17.88
CA LEU A 107 1.08 -1.12 17.08
C LEU A 107 -0.08 -0.29 17.63
N ARG A 108 -0.29 -0.29 18.95
CA ARG A 108 -1.37 0.47 19.60
C ARG A 108 -1.24 1.98 19.36
N LYS A 109 -0.02 2.51 19.48
CA LYS A 109 0.27 3.94 19.20
C LYS A 109 0.08 4.26 17.72
N VAL A 110 0.56 3.40 16.82
CA VAL A 110 0.39 3.58 15.37
C VAL A 110 -1.10 3.57 14.98
N ARG A 111 -1.91 2.66 15.51
CA ARG A 111 -3.36 2.63 15.23
C ARG A 111 -4.08 3.89 15.70
N LYS A 112 -3.61 4.50 16.79
CA LYS A 112 -4.19 5.71 17.35
C LYS A 112 -3.76 6.97 16.58
N ASP A 113 -2.47 7.11 16.34
CA ASP A 113 -1.86 8.37 15.88
C ASP A 113 -1.60 8.37 14.35
N HIS A 114 -1.53 7.20 13.73
CA HIS A 114 -1.23 7.00 12.30
C HIS A 114 -2.12 5.91 11.67
N PRO A 115 -3.47 6.06 11.70
CA PRO A 115 -4.41 5.01 11.30
C PRO A 115 -4.24 4.55 9.84
N ASP A 116 -3.77 5.43 8.95
CA ASP A 116 -3.61 5.15 7.51
C ASP A 116 -2.38 4.32 7.16
N VAL A 117 -1.41 4.21 8.06
CA VAL A 117 -0.28 3.28 7.88
C VAL A 117 -0.84 1.87 8.05
N ALA A 118 -0.58 0.91 7.18
CA ALA A 118 -0.86 -0.50 7.51
C ALA A 118 0.28 -1.09 8.34
N VAL A 119 -0.01 -1.99 9.28
CA VAL A 119 1.02 -2.70 10.05
C VAL A 119 0.97 -4.19 9.75
N VAL A 120 2.08 -4.75 9.27
CA VAL A 120 2.31 -6.18 9.13
C VAL A 120 3.25 -6.62 10.25
N ILE A 121 2.81 -7.58 11.06
CA ILE A 121 3.68 -8.15 12.08
C ILE A 121 4.60 -9.20 11.44
N LEU A 122 5.89 -9.14 11.76
CA LEU A 122 6.87 -10.13 11.37
C LEU A 122 7.70 -10.51 12.59
N SER A 123 7.43 -11.67 13.19
CA SER A 123 8.11 -12.04 14.45
C SER A 123 8.51 -13.51 14.52
N GLY A 124 9.68 -13.78 15.08
CA GLY A 124 10.16 -15.15 15.38
C GLY A 124 9.72 -15.67 16.76
N HIS A 125 9.29 -14.78 17.66
CA HIS A 125 9.13 -15.09 19.09
C HIS A 125 7.73 -14.73 19.64
N GLY A 126 6.74 -14.56 18.76
CA GLY A 126 5.36 -14.30 19.16
C GLY A 126 4.59 -15.59 19.49
N THR A 127 3.80 -15.55 20.55
CA THR A 127 2.86 -16.62 20.92
C THR A 127 1.57 -16.52 20.10
N GLU A 128 0.73 -17.56 20.12
CA GLU A 128 -0.62 -17.47 19.53
C GLU A 128 -1.47 -16.37 20.17
N LYS A 129 -1.23 -16.08 21.45
CA LYS A 129 -1.90 -15.00 22.16
C LYS A 129 -1.48 -13.64 21.60
N ASP A 130 -0.18 -13.44 21.37
CA ASP A 130 0.33 -12.21 20.75
C ASP A 130 -0.22 -12.02 19.33
N GLN A 131 -0.26 -13.10 18.54
CA GLN A 131 -0.85 -13.05 17.20
C GLN A 131 -2.32 -12.62 17.24
N LYS A 132 -3.13 -13.25 18.12
CA LYS A 132 -4.55 -12.87 18.29
C LYS A 132 -4.69 -11.43 18.76
N GLU A 133 -3.85 -10.99 19.68
CA GLU A 133 -3.86 -9.61 20.18
C GLU A 133 -3.50 -8.60 19.09
N ALA A 134 -2.43 -8.84 18.33
CA ALA A 134 -2.02 -7.97 17.24
C ALA A 134 -3.11 -7.84 16.16
N MET A 135 -3.71 -8.96 15.76
CA MET A 135 -4.82 -8.94 14.80
C MET A 135 -6.04 -8.18 15.35
N ARG A 136 -6.38 -8.35 16.63
CA ARG A 136 -7.48 -7.62 17.29
C ARG A 136 -7.21 -6.12 17.37
N LEU A 137 -5.96 -5.71 17.54
CA LEU A 137 -5.55 -4.31 17.54
C LEU A 137 -5.56 -3.70 16.13
N GLY A 138 -5.70 -4.49 15.07
CA GLY A 138 -5.78 -4.00 13.70
C GLY A 138 -4.49 -4.17 12.89
N ALA A 139 -3.63 -5.12 13.26
CA ALA A 139 -2.59 -5.58 12.34
C ALA A 139 -3.23 -6.11 11.04
N SER A 140 -2.65 -5.72 9.90
CA SER A 140 -3.13 -6.08 8.56
C SER A 140 -2.77 -7.51 8.15
N ALA A 141 -1.65 -8.03 8.69
CA ALA A 141 -1.19 -9.40 8.51
C ALA A 141 -0.21 -9.77 9.63
N TYR A 142 0.03 -11.07 9.79
CA TYR A 142 1.02 -11.62 10.71
C TYR A 142 1.84 -12.70 9.98
N LEU A 143 3.16 -12.57 9.97
CA LEU A 143 4.11 -13.51 9.40
C LEU A 143 5.11 -13.94 10.48
N LYS A 144 5.57 -15.20 10.40
CA LYS A 144 6.59 -15.73 11.31
C LYS A 144 7.97 -15.64 10.67
N LYS A 145 8.99 -15.32 11.47
CA LYS A 145 10.39 -15.52 11.06
C LYS A 145 10.77 -17.01 11.21
N PRO A 146 11.66 -17.56 10.37
CA PRO A 146 12.18 -16.94 9.14
C PRO A 146 11.08 -16.82 8.09
N VAL A 147 11.09 -15.72 7.33
CA VAL A 147 10.11 -15.45 6.27
C VAL A 147 10.79 -15.51 4.91
N ASP A 148 10.09 -16.07 3.93
CA ASP A 148 10.48 -15.95 2.55
C ASP A 148 10.24 -14.51 2.06
N VAL A 149 11.20 -13.93 1.34
CA VAL A 149 11.13 -12.51 0.95
C VAL A 149 10.03 -12.27 -0.07
N ASP A 150 9.79 -13.22 -0.97
CA ASP A 150 8.74 -13.08 -1.97
C ASP A 150 7.35 -13.24 -1.32
N GLN A 151 7.23 -14.08 -0.28
CA GLN A 151 6.05 -14.14 0.57
C GLN A 151 5.78 -12.79 1.27
N LEU A 152 6.81 -12.17 1.85
CA LEU A 152 6.67 -10.85 2.50
C LEU A 152 6.23 -9.81 1.47
N VAL A 153 6.92 -9.70 0.34
CA VAL A 153 6.63 -8.72 -0.73
C VAL A 153 5.21 -8.89 -1.26
N GLY A 154 4.77 -10.14 -1.51
CA GLY A 154 3.41 -10.42 -1.90
C GLY A 154 2.39 -9.98 -0.84
N THR A 155 2.70 -10.14 0.44
CA THR A 155 1.85 -9.68 1.55
C THR A 155 1.79 -8.15 1.60
N LEU A 156 2.94 -7.48 1.46
CA LEU A 156 3.03 -6.02 1.45
C LEU A 156 2.20 -5.40 0.31
N HIS A 157 2.32 -5.93 -0.91
CA HIS A 157 1.51 -5.49 -2.05
C HIS A 157 0.00 -5.74 -1.84
N LYS A 158 -0.38 -6.90 -1.31
CA LYS A 158 -1.79 -7.20 -1.01
C LYS A 158 -2.38 -6.19 -0.01
N VAL A 159 -1.65 -5.91 1.06
CA VAL A 159 -2.06 -4.95 2.09
C VAL A 159 -2.14 -3.54 1.53
N TRP A 160 -1.13 -3.10 0.78
CA TRP A 160 -1.09 -1.77 0.18
C TRP A 160 -2.19 -1.56 -0.87
N ASN A 161 -2.44 -2.55 -1.73
CA ASN A 161 -3.52 -2.47 -2.71
C ASN A 161 -4.89 -2.35 -2.03
N ARG A 162 -5.10 -3.05 -0.91
CA ARG A 162 -6.33 -2.92 -0.11
C ARG A 162 -6.47 -1.52 0.49
N LEU A 163 -5.38 -0.92 0.99
CA LEU A 163 -5.39 0.46 1.47
C LEU A 163 -5.75 1.44 0.34
N LYS A 164 -5.12 1.33 -0.82
CA LYS A 164 -5.40 2.19 -1.98
C LYS A 164 -6.85 2.12 -2.43
N LYS A 165 -7.41 0.91 -2.52
CA LYS A 165 -8.83 0.72 -2.86
C LYS A 165 -9.76 1.39 -1.83
N SER A 166 -9.49 1.16 -0.55
CA SER A 166 -10.31 1.74 0.53
C SER A 166 -10.25 3.27 0.52
N LYS A 167 -9.06 3.85 0.29
CA LYS A 167 -8.87 5.29 0.20
C LYS A 167 -9.56 5.88 -1.03
N LYS A 168 -9.40 5.27 -2.21
CA LYS A 168 -10.08 5.69 -3.43
C LYS A 168 -11.60 5.71 -3.25
N ALA A 169 -12.17 4.66 -2.65
CA ALA A 169 -13.61 4.60 -2.38
C ALA A 169 -14.09 5.75 -1.48
N VAL A 170 -13.36 6.04 -0.39
CA VAL A 170 -13.69 7.15 0.52
C VAL A 170 -13.56 8.51 -0.18
N ASP A 171 -12.48 8.73 -0.93
CA ASP A 171 -12.24 9.98 -1.67
C ASP A 171 -13.35 10.20 -2.72
N THR A 172 -13.75 9.16 -3.46
CA THR A 172 -14.85 9.21 -4.42
C THR A 172 -16.19 9.52 -3.73
N LEU A 173 -16.48 8.88 -2.59
CA LEU A 173 -17.72 9.16 -1.83
C LEU A 173 -17.77 10.60 -1.33
N LEU A 174 -16.65 11.13 -0.83
CA LEU A 174 -16.55 12.53 -0.40
C LEU A 174 -16.74 13.50 -1.57
N MET A 175 -16.13 13.20 -2.72
CA MET A 175 -16.29 13.99 -3.94
C MET A 175 -17.74 14.01 -4.44
N ALA A 176 -18.38 12.84 -4.52
CA ALA A 176 -19.79 12.73 -4.92
C ALA A 176 -20.72 13.51 -3.98
N ALA A 177 -20.49 13.43 -2.67
CA ALA A 177 -21.24 14.19 -1.68
C ALA A 177 -21.07 15.71 -1.84
N ALA A 178 -19.88 16.18 -2.20
CA ALA A 178 -19.61 17.60 -2.47
C ALA A 178 -20.31 18.08 -3.75
N LEU A 179 -20.23 17.32 -4.84
CA LEU A 179 -20.89 17.62 -6.12
C LEU A 179 -22.42 17.67 -5.99
N SER A 180 -23.00 16.73 -5.24
CA SER A 180 -24.43 16.72 -4.96
C SER A 180 -24.88 17.99 -4.23
N GLN A 181 -24.10 18.47 -3.25
CA GLN A 181 -24.37 19.73 -2.54
C GLN A 181 -24.19 20.97 -3.43
N ALA A 182 -23.27 20.92 -4.40
CA ALA A 182 -23.04 21.98 -5.37
C ALA A 182 -24.12 22.08 -6.46
N GLY A 183 -25.12 21.20 -6.45
CA GLY A 183 -26.19 21.18 -7.46
C GLY A 183 -25.82 20.44 -8.74
N GLU A 184 -24.80 19.58 -8.71
CA GLU A 184 -24.34 18.76 -9.84
C GLU A 184 -24.59 17.25 -9.60
N PRO A 185 -25.86 16.81 -9.41
CA PRO A 185 -26.15 15.43 -9.05
C PRO A 185 -25.82 14.42 -10.15
N GLY A 186 -25.77 14.83 -11.42
CA GLY A 186 -25.39 13.97 -12.54
C GLY A 186 -23.93 13.52 -12.46
N LEU A 187 -23.00 14.46 -12.20
CA LEU A 187 -21.57 14.17 -12.03
C LEU A 187 -21.31 13.32 -10.78
N ALA A 188 -22.08 13.54 -9.71
CA ALA A 188 -22.02 12.70 -8.52
C ALA A 188 -22.43 11.24 -8.80
N GLN A 189 -23.48 11.04 -9.61
CA GLN A 189 -23.94 9.70 -10.02
C GLN A 189 -22.93 8.99 -10.92
N GLU A 190 -22.32 9.72 -11.87
CA GLU A 190 -21.28 9.20 -12.76
C GLU A 190 -20.05 8.72 -11.96
N ALA A 191 -19.52 9.56 -11.07
CA ALA A 191 -18.38 9.20 -10.21
C ALA A 191 -18.67 7.99 -9.31
N MET A 192 -19.91 7.81 -8.85
CA MET A 192 -20.32 6.64 -8.08
C MET A 192 -20.49 5.38 -8.94
N ALA A 193 -20.93 5.50 -10.20
CA ALA A 193 -21.06 4.38 -11.13
C ALA A 193 -19.68 3.79 -11.46
N ASP A 194 -18.70 4.63 -11.77
CA ASP A 194 -17.31 4.22 -12.04
C ASP A 194 -16.70 3.42 -10.87
N LEU A 195 -17.01 3.81 -9.62
CA LEU A 195 -16.54 3.09 -8.44
C LEU A 195 -17.13 1.67 -8.34
N LEU A 196 -18.40 1.50 -8.71
CA LEU A 196 -19.10 0.21 -8.62
C LEU A 196 -18.65 -0.75 -9.73
N ASP A 197 -18.39 -0.24 -10.93
CA ASP A 197 -17.93 -1.05 -12.07
C ASP A 197 -16.50 -1.59 -11.84
N GLU A 198 -15.60 -0.80 -11.26
CA GLU A 198 -14.24 -1.24 -10.90
C GLU A 198 -14.20 -2.33 -9.79
N GLU A 199 -15.20 -2.38 -8.90
CA GLU A 199 -15.28 -3.40 -7.85
C GLU A 199 -15.65 -4.79 -8.41
N ASP A 200 -16.41 -4.84 -9.50
CA ASP A 200 -16.87 -6.08 -10.12
C ASP A 200 -15.79 -6.72 -11.01
N GLU A 201 -14.98 -5.93 -11.71
CA GLU A 201 -13.82 -6.42 -12.47
C GLU A 201 -12.76 -7.10 -11.57
N GLY A 202 -12.66 -6.65 -10.32
CA GLY A 202 -11.75 -7.23 -9.32
C GLY A 202 -12.16 -8.60 -8.77
N ARG A 203 -13.41 -9.04 -8.98
CA ARG A 203 -13.92 -10.36 -8.53
C ARG A 203 -13.85 -11.44 -9.62
N GLY A 204 -13.51 -11.07 -10.86
CA GLY A 204 -13.60 -11.94 -12.03
C GLY A 204 -12.45 -12.92 -12.31
N THR A 205 -11.32 -12.88 -11.58
CA THR A 205 -10.13 -13.69 -11.94
C THR A 205 -9.98 -15.01 -11.16
N GLY A 206 -10.99 -15.41 -10.37
CA GLY A 206 -10.91 -16.54 -9.45
C GLY A 206 -11.67 -17.80 -9.85
N ARG A 207 -11.91 -18.09 -11.14
CA ARG A 207 -12.41 -19.40 -11.59
C ARG A 207 -11.90 -19.72 -13.00
N SER A 208 -10.87 -20.55 -13.07
CA SER A 208 -10.61 -21.50 -14.15
C SER A 208 -9.70 -22.60 -13.61
#